data_AF-A0A7W1CSN5-F1
#
_entry.id   AF-A0A7W1CSN5-F1
#
_cell.length_a   1.000
_cell.length_b   1.000
_cell.length_c   1.000
_cell.angle_alpha   90.00
_cell.angle_beta   90.00
_cell.angle_gamma   90.00
#
_symmetry.space_group_name_H-M   'P 1'
#
loop_
_entity.id
_entity.type
_entity.pdbx_description
1 polymer ?
#
loop_
_entity_poly.entity_id
_entity_poly.type
_entity_poly.pdbx_seq_one_letter_code
_entity_poly.pdbx_strand_id
1 'polypeptide(L)'
;MVDLVVGTLDSSVVALQGAVWIVFLNADGTVNGQQKISATEGGFTGMLDKSDFFGAAVATVGDLDGDSVPDIAVGAFNDDDGDFNSGAVWILFLESDGTVKRFKKISDPSPGTRNNPRRLSLAQDDLFGSSVSLLGDLNGNGRPELIVGALLDADARFAAGSAWVVSLGSGGNQ
;
A
#
# COMPACT_ATOMS: atom_id res chain seq x y z
N MET A 1 12.34 10.41 -16.63
CA MET A 1 11.00 9.83 -16.88
C MET A 1 10.11 10.31 -15.75
N VAL A 2 8.90 10.78 -16.04
CA VAL A 2 7.93 11.17 -15.01
C VAL A 2 6.77 10.22 -15.18
N ASP A 3 6.53 9.37 -14.19
CA ASP A 3 5.48 8.36 -14.27
C ASP A 3 4.35 8.76 -13.31
N LEU A 4 3.11 8.50 -13.73
CA LEU A 4 1.93 8.73 -12.92
C LEU A 4 1.38 7.40 -12.45
N VAL A 5 1.12 7.30 -11.14
CA VAL A 5 0.48 6.11 -10.57
C VAL A 5 -0.93 6.49 -10.10
N VAL A 6 -1.94 5.75 -10.56
CA VAL A 6 -3.36 6.02 -10.26
C VAL A 6 -4.03 4.75 -9.76
N GLY A 7 -4.75 4.87 -8.66
CA GLY A 7 -5.64 3.82 -8.16
C GLY A 7 -7.00 3.84 -8.82
N THR A 8 -7.57 2.66 -9.08
CA THR A 8 -8.90 2.52 -9.65
C THR A 8 -9.67 1.40 -8.97
N LEU A 9 -11.00 1.55 -8.89
CA LEU A 9 -11.87 0.40 -8.66
C LEU A 9 -11.82 -0.49 -9.91
N ASP A 10 -11.32 -1.70 -9.78
CA ASP A 10 -11.36 -2.69 -10.86
C ASP A 10 -12.65 -3.49 -10.76
N SER A 11 -13.42 -3.54 -11.86
CA SER A 11 -14.72 -4.18 -11.92
C SER A 11 -14.69 -5.49 -12.71
N SER A 12 -13.51 -6.07 -12.96
CA SER A 12 -13.41 -7.38 -13.59
C SER A 12 -14.06 -8.44 -12.69
N VAL A 13 -15.32 -8.77 -13.03
CA VAL A 13 -16.16 -9.81 -12.42
C VAL A 13 -16.48 -9.62 -10.94
N VAL A 14 -17.40 -8.69 -10.63
CA VAL A 14 -18.17 -8.60 -9.36
C VAL A 14 -17.40 -8.50 -8.04
N ALA A 15 -16.07 -8.33 -8.08
CA ALA A 15 -15.22 -8.12 -6.91
C ALA A 15 -14.52 -6.75 -7.01
N LEU A 16 -14.85 -5.84 -6.10
CA LEU A 16 -14.22 -4.51 -6.01
C LEU A 16 -12.85 -4.61 -5.32
N GLN A 17 -12.00 -5.55 -5.76
CA GLN A 17 -10.66 -5.74 -5.20
C GLN A 17 -9.81 -4.49 -5.38
N GLY A 18 -9.98 -3.80 -6.50
CA GLY A 18 -9.20 -2.61 -6.86
C GLY A 18 -7.96 -2.94 -7.70
N ALA A 19 -7.35 -1.90 -8.26
CA ALA A 19 -6.15 -1.99 -9.08
C ALA A 19 -5.35 -0.68 -9.02
N VAL A 20 -4.09 -0.77 -9.41
CA VAL A 20 -3.21 0.36 -9.67
C VAL A 20 -2.83 0.38 -11.15
N TRP A 21 -2.74 1.56 -11.74
CA TRP A 21 -2.17 1.78 -13.05
C TRP A 21 -0.91 2.62 -12.93
N ILE A 22 0.17 2.16 -13.55
CA ILE A 22 1.38 2.94 -13.81
C ILE A 22 1.28 3.44 -15.24
N VAL A 23 1.38 4.76 -15.43
CA VAL A 23 1.34 5.40 -16.74
C VAL A 23 2.71 6.01 -17.00
N PHE A 24 3.40 5.45 -17.99
CA PHE A 24 4.71 5.92 -18.44
C PHE A 24 4.52 7.11 -19.36
N LEU A 25 5.19 8.23 -19.08
CA LEU A 25 5.06 9.45 -19.88
C LEU A 25 6.33 9.76 -20.67
N ASN A 26 6.12 10.31 -21.86
CA ASN A 26 7.14 11.03 -22.61
C ASN A 26 7.48 12.36 -21.89
N ALA A 27 8.61 12.96 -22.25
CA ALA A 27 9.05 14.23 -21.66
C ALA A 27 8.08 15.41 -21.91
N ASP A 28 7.22 15.30 -22.91
CA ASP A 28 6.17 16.28 -23.23
C ASP A 28 4.86 16.03 -22.46
N GLY A 29 4.82 15.02 -21.58
CA GLY A 29 3.65 14.65 -20.78
C GLY A 29 2.64 13.74 -21.49
N THR A 30 2.90 13.33 -22.74
CA THR A 30 2.05 12.35 -23.44
C THR A 30 2.31 10.92 -22.95
N VAL A 31 1.32 10.04 -23.06
CA VAL A 31 1.44 8.63 -22.64
C VAL A 31 2.31 7.85 -23.62
N ASN A 32 3.35 7.20 -23.10
CA ASN A 32 4.24 6.27 -23.80
C ASN A 32 3.82 4.80 -23.59
N GLY A 33 3.26 4.49 -22.42
CA GLY A 33 2.80 3.16 -22.08
C GLY A 33 2.01 3.14 -20.78
N GLN A 34 1.41 1.99 -20.46
CA GLN A 34 0.72 1.80 -19.20
C GLN A 34 0.82 0.34 -18.73
N GLN A 35 0.85 0.15 -17.42
CA GLN A 35 0.87 -1.16 -16.77
C GLN A 35 -0.19 -1.20 -15.66
N LYS A 36 -1.09 -2.17 -15.72
CA LYS A 36 -2.07 -2.43 -14.66
C LYS A 36 -1.51 -3.45 -13.67
N ILE A 37 -1.71 -3.19 -12.39
CA ILE A 37 -1.42 -4.11 -11.29
C ILE A 37 -2.74 -4.38 -10.56
N SER A 38 -3.18 -5.64 -10.56
CA SER A 38 -4.39 -6.09 -9.87
C SER A 38 -4.23 -7.54 -9.40
N ALA A 39 -5.27 -8.13 -8.80
CA ALA A 39 -5.28 -9.54 -8.45
C ALA A 39 -5.05 -10.50 -9.65
N THR A 40 -5.17 -10.02 -10.89
CA THR A 40 -5.09 -10.85 -12.10
C THR A 40 -4.08 -10.36 -13.13
N GLU A 41 -3.40 -9.22 -12.90
CA GLU A 41 -2.54 -8.56 -13.89
C GLU A 41 -1.30 -7.92 -13.23
N GLY A 42 -0.24 -7.70 -14.01
CA GLY A 42 0.94 -6.95 -13.57
C GLY A 42 1.89 -7.70 -12.64
N GLY A 43 1.84 -9.03 -12.62
CA GLY A 43 2.75 -9.86 -11.83
C GLY A 43 2.46 -9.87 -10.32
N PHE A 44 1.41 -9.18 -9.87
CA PHE A 44 1.02 -9.18 -8.47
C PHE A 44 0.31 -10.49 -8.10
N THR A 45 0.83 -11.17 -7.08
CA THR A 45 0.33 -12.46 -6.59
C THR A 45 -0.12 -12.39 -5.12
N GLY A 46 -0.27 -11.18 -4.58
CA GLY A 46 -0.88 -10.98 -3.27
C GLY A 46 -2.37 -11.33 -3.31
N MET A 47 -2.88 -11.82 -2.19
CA MET A 47 -4.30 -12.10 -2.04
C MET A 47 -5.03 -10.77 -1.82
N LEU A 48 -6.00 -10.47 -2.69
CA LEU A 48 -6.94 -9.37 -2.53
C LEU A 48 -8.34 -9.97 -2.48
N ASP A 49 -9.02 -9.75 -1.37
CA ASP A 49 -10.38 -10.12 -1.19
C ASP A 49 -11.33 -9.07 -1.78
N LYS A 50 -12.58 -9.48 -1.91
CA LYS A 50 -13.60 -8.63 -2.50
C LYS A 50 -13.82 -7.42 -1.60
N SER A 51 -13.64 -6.25 -2.21
CA SER A 51 -13.82 -4.94 -1.56
C SER A 51 -12.63 -4.48 -0.73
N ASP A 52 -11.44 -5.07 -0.87
CA ASP A 52 -10.22 -4.55 -0.21
C ASP A 52 -9.86 -3.13 -0.63
N PHE A 53 -10.35 -2.71 -1.81
CA PHE A 53 -10.08 -1.41 -2.41
C PHE A 53 -8.58 -1.12 -2.57
N PHE A 54 -7.82 -2.13 -3.01
CA PHE A 54 -6.44 -1.98 -3.43
C PHE A 54 -6.29 -0.86 -4.46
N GLY A 55 -5.37 0.07 -4.21
CA GLY A 55 -5.21 1.27 -5.01
C GLY A 55 -5.95 2.49 -4.45
N ALA A 56 -6.71 2.38 -3.37
CA ALA A 56 -7.42 3.54 -2.79
C ALA A 56 -6.49 4.71 -2.41
N ALA A 57 -5.24 4.40 -2.07
CA ALA A 57 -4.18 5.37 -1.90
C ALA A 57 -2.89 4.86 -2.56
N VAL A 58 -2.09 5.76 -3.11
CA VAL A 58 -0.78 5.42 -3.69
C VAL A 58 0.24 6.50 -3.33
N ALA A 59 1.45 6.08 -2.99
CA ALA A 59 2.61 6.95 -2.84
C ALA A 59 3.85 6.32 -3.47
N THR A 60 4.70 7.13 -4.10
CA THR A 60 6.05 6.70 -4.47
C THR A 60 6.91 6.66 -3.20
N VAL A 61 7.75 5.63 -3.08
CA VAL A 61 8.60 5.44 -1.89
C VAL A 61 10.09 5.46 -2.21
N GLY A 62 10.43 5.81 -3.45
CA GLY A 62 11.79 5.74 -3.96
C GLY A 62 12.21 4.31 -4.27
N ASP A 63 13.48 4.11 -4.59
CA ASP A 63 14.06 2.79 -4.78
C ASP A 63 14.46 2.22 -3.40
N LEU A 64 13.67 1.29 -2.88
CA LEU A 64 13.91 0.70 -1.57
C LEU A 64 14.81 -0.54 -1.66
N ASP A 65 15.06 -1.11 -2.83
CA ASP A 65 15.89 -2.32 -2.92
C ASP A 65 17.22 -2.17 -3.68
N GLY A 66 17.49 -0.95 -4.14
CA GLY A 66 18.74 -0.51 -4.72
C GLY A 66 18.92 -0.97 -6.16
N ASP A 67 17.85 -1.29 -6.87
CA ASP A 67 17.88 -1.78 -8.25
C ASP A 67 17.68 -0.69 -9.31
N SER A 68 17.58 0.58 -8.87
CA SER A 68 17.34 1.77 -9.69
C SER A 68 15.94 1.86 -10.30
N VAL A 69 14.98 1.06 -9.84
CA VAL A 69 13.56 1.19 -10.17
C VAL A 69 12.81 1.79 -8.96
N PRO A 70 12.01 2.85 -9.13
CA PRO A 70 11.20 3.37 -8.04
C PRO A 70 10.10 2.38 -7.61
N ASP A 71 9.98 2.16 -6.31
CA ASP A 71 8.94 1.35 -5.69
C ASP A 71 7.73 2.20 -5.27
N ILE A 72 6.61 1.53 -4.95
CA ILE A 72 5.37 2.18 -4.55
C ILE A 72 4.75 1.57 -3.28
N ALA A 73 4.03 2.40 -2.52
CA ALA A 73 3.13 1.98 -1.46
C ALA A 73 1.68 2.13 -1.92
N VAL A 74 0.85 1.11 -1.67
CA VAL A 74 -0.53 1.03 -2.13
C VAL A 74 -1.46 0.67 -0.98
N GLY A 75 -2.46 1.51 -0.72
CA GLY A 75 -3.48 1.28 0.29
C GLY A 75 -4.57 0.30 -0.17
N ALA A 76 -5.02 -0.55 0.76
CA ALA A 76 -6.17 -1.43 0.66
C ALA A 76 -6.97 -1.29 1.96
N PHE A 77 -7.72 -0.19 2.09
CA PHE A 77 -8.23 0.25 3.39
C PHE A 77 -9.31 -0.65 3.97
N ASN A 78 -9.89 -1.56 3.20
CA ASN A 78 -10.98 -2.42 3.64
C ASN A 78 -10.56 -3.90 3.63
N ASP A 79 -9.25 -4.14 3.59
CA ASP A 79 -8.64 -5.44 3.83
C ASP A 79 -9.00 -5.97 5.22
N ASP A 80 -9.42 -7.23 5.30
CA ASP A 80 -9.93 -7.87 6.51
C ASP A 80 -9.13 -9.11 6.97
N ASP A 81 -7.93 -9.33 6.41
CA ASP A 81 -7.03 -10.44 6.80
C ASP A 81 -6.62 -10.39 8.28
N GLY A 82 -6.57 -9.17 8.86
CA GLY A 82 -6.20 -8.93 10.26
C GLY A 82 -7.39 -8.92 11.21
N ASP A 83 -8.33 -8.00 10.98
CA ASP A 83 -9.63 -7.85 11.65
C ASP A 83 -10.59 -7.20 10.64
N PHE A 84 -11.90 -7.20 10.90
CA PHE A 84 -12.90 -6.69 9.97
C PHE A 84 -12.60 -5.25 9.55
N ASN A 85 -12.30 -5.04 8.26
CA ASN A 85 -11.90 -3.76 7.66
C ASN A 85 -10.79 -3.02 8.44
N SER A 86 -9.86 -3.73 9.08
CA SER A 86 -8.75 -3.07 9.76
C SER A 86 -7.81 -2.38 8.77
N GLY A 87 -7.73 -2.88 7.54
CA GLY A 87 -7.02 -2.28 6.42
C GLY A 87 -5.55 -2.68 6.32
N ALA A 88 -4.97 -2.40 5.16
CA ALA A 88 -3.59 -2.74 4.83
C ALA A 88 -2.90 -1.70 3.93
N VAL A 89 -1.57 -1.71 3.95
CA VAL A 89 -0.72 -1.10 2.94
C VAL A 89 0.22 -2.14 2.34
N TRP A 90 0.34 -2.15 1.03
CA TRP A 90 1.24 -3.00 0.27
C TRP A 90 2.42 -2.19 -0.24
N ILE A 91 3.65 -2.62 0.05
CA ILE A 91 4.85 -2.11 -0.61
C ILE A 91 5.12 -3.00 -1.81
N LEU A 92 5.07 -2.43 -3.01
CA LEU A 92 5.36 -3.13 -4.25
C LEU A 92 6.75 -2.73 -4.74
N PHE A 93 7.61 -3.72 -4.87
CA PHE A 93 8.89 -3.59 -5.53
C PHE A 93 8.70 -3.89 -7.01
N LEU A 94 9.11 -2.97 -7.87
CA LEU A 94 8.73 -3.00 -9.28
C LEU A 94 9.89 -3.42 -10.19
N GLU A 95 9.56 -4.00 -11.34
CA GLU A 95 10.45 -4.13 -12.48
C GLU A 95 10.39 -2.87 -13.35
N SER A 96 11.36 -2.68 -14.24
CA SER A 96 11.40 -1.50 -15.13
C SER A 96 10.21 -1.38 -16.10
N ASP A 97 9.46 -2.45 -16.32
CA ASP A 97 8.23 -2.46 -17.12
C ASP A 97 6.97 -2.16 -16.29
N GLY A 98 7.12 -1.90 -14.99
CA GLY A 98 6.04 -1.60 -14.06
C GLY A 98 5.35 -2.84 -13.49
N THR A 99 5.80 -4.06 -13.81
CA THR A 99 5.28 -5.27 -13.17
C THR A 99 5.85 -5.44 -11.75
N VAL A 100 5.18 -6.24 -10.92
CA VAL A 100 5.61 -6.48 -9.53
C VAL A 100 6.68 -7.57 -9.48
N LYS A 101 7.87 -7.20 -9.00
CA LYS A 101 9.00 -8.10 -8.72
C LYS A 101 8.79 -8.89 -7.43
N ARG A 102 8.37 -8.18 -6.37
CA ARG A 102 7.97 -8.74 -5.06
C ARG A 102 7.15 -7.70 -4.29
N PHE A 103 6.53 -8.13 -3.20
CA PHE A 103 5.75 -7.22 -2.36
C PHE A 103 5.90 -7.53 -0.88
N LYS A 104 5.48 -6.58 -0.05
CA LYS A 104 5.32 -6.76 1.40
C LYS A 104 3.98 -6.17 1.82
N LYS A 105 3.18 -6.93 2.57
CA LYS A 105 1.97 -6.43 3.22
C LYS A 105 2.31 -5.83 4.58
N ILE A 106 1.64 -4.74 4.93
CA ILE A 106 1.70 -4.08 6.23
C ILE A 106 0.26 -3.97 6.72
N SER A 107 -0.10 -4.81 7.67
CA SER A 107 -1.42 -4.87 8.33
C SER A 107 -1.25 -5.33 9.79
N ASP A 108 -2.31 -5.34 10.58
CA ASP A 108 -2.28 -5.95 11.93
C ASP A 108 -2.23 -7.49 11.78
N PRO A 109 -1.17 -8.15 12.30
CA PRO A 109 -1.03 -9.60 12.23
C PRO A 109 -1.95 -10.34 13.23
N SER A 110 -3.22 -10.53 12.84
CA SER A 110 -4.27 -11.30 13.52
C SER A 110 -4.51 -10.99 15.02
N PRO A 111 -5.74 -11.16 15.55
CA PRO A 111 -6.11 -10.68 16.90
C PRO A 111 -5.30 -11.27 18.07
N GLY A 112 -4.57 -12.37 17.85
CA GLY A 112 -3.77 -13.08 18.87
C GLY A 112 -2.44 -12.42 19.26
N THR A 113 -2.00 -11.33 18.62
CA THR A 113 -0.66 -10.74 18.87
C THR A 113 -0.64 -9.29 19.37
N ARG A 114 -1.82 -8.74 19.74
CA ARG A 114 -2.04 -7.34 20.13
C ARG A 114 -1.23 -6.81 21.32
N ASN A 115 -0.53 -7.68 22.06
CA ASN A 115 0.25 -7.29 23.24
C ASN A 115 1.74 -6.99 22.95
N ASN A 116 2.15 -6.92 21.68
CA ASN A 116 3.51 -6.51 21.32
C ASN A 116 3.55 -5.01 20.97
N PRO A 117 4.18 -4.15 21.80
CA PRO A 117 4.20 -2.69 21.58
C PRO A 117 5.01 -2.26 20.34
N ARG A 118 5.68 -3.20 19.66
CA ARG A 118 6.40 -2.96 18.40
C ARG A 118 5.60 -3.40 17.17
N ARG A 119 4.35 -3.85 17.35
CA ARG A 119 3.47 -4.25 16.25
C ARG A 119 2.43 -3.18 15.99
N LEU A 120 2.03 -3.09 14.74
CA LEU A 120 0.85 -2.35 14.35
C LEU A 120 -0.35 -2.99 15.05
N SER A 121 -1.14 -2.18 15.75
CA SER A 121 -2.39 -2.59 16.38
C SER A 121 -3.48 -1.82 15.64
N LEU A 122 -4.35 -2.54 14.94
CA LEU A 122 -5.49 -1.98 14.24
C LEU A 122 -6.76 -2.65 14.78
N ALA A 123 -7.75 -1.84 15.12
CA ALA A 123 -9.06 -2.33 15.49
C ALA A 123 -9.93 -2.58 14.25
N GLN A 124 -11.06 -3.23 14.50
CA GLN A 124 -12.14 -3.34 13.53
C GLN A 124 -12.53 -1.95 13.03
N ASP A 125 -12.69 -1.83 11.71
CA ASP A 125 -13.10 -0.61 10.99
C ASP A 125 -12.12 0.58 11.05
N ASP A 126 -10.86 0.40 11.44
CA ASP A 126 -9.87 1.50 11.43
C ASP A 126 -9.69 2.11 10.03
N LEU A 127 -9.77 1.27 8.99
CA LEU A 127 -9.53 1.62 7.59
C LEU A 127 -8.08 2.06 7.29
N PHE A 128 -7.09 1.36 7.87
CA PHE A 128 -5.68 1.65 7.66
C PHE A 128 -5.29 1.53 6.19
N GLY A 129 -4.56 2.52 5.66
CA GLY A 129 -4.22 2.58 4.23
C GLY A 129 -5.20 3.42 3.41
N SER A 130 -6.17 4.09 4.05
CA SER A 130 -7.06 5.08 3.40
C SER A 130 -6.31 6.28 2.80
N SER A 131 -5.13 6.60 3.31
CA SER A 131 -4.19 7.57 2.75
C SER A 131 -2.75 7.15 3.06
N VAL A 132 -1.83 7.44 2.14
CA VAL A 132 -0.40 7.13 2.30
C VAL A 132 0.43 8.30 1.78
N SER A 133 1.46 8.68 2.52
CA SER A 133 2.44 9.69 2.09
C SER A 133 3.83 9.38 2.64
N LEU A 134 4.86 9.94 2.00
CA LEU A 134 6.26 9.78 2.38
C LEU A 134 6.67 10.89 3.36
N LEU A 135 7.28 10.55 4.50
CA LEU A 135 7.78 11.51 5.49
C LEU A 135 9.30 11.74 5.45
N GLY A 136 10.03 10.99 4.61
CA GLY A 136 11.50 10.99 4.60
C GLY A 136 12.07 10.13 5.74
N ASP A 137 13.40 10.06 5.86
CA ASP A 137 14.09 9.27 6.90
C ASP A 137 14.11 10.01 8.24
N LEU A 138 13.17 9.68 9.11
CA LEU A 138 12.98 10.25 10.44
C LEU A 138 13.81 9.56 11.52
N ASN A 139 14.15 8.29 11.33
CA ASN A 139 14.91 7.52 12.33
C ASN A 139 16.41 7.40 12.03
N GLY A 140 16.87 7.93 10.89
CA GLY A 140 18.27 7.99 10.50
C GLY A 140 18.82 6.64 10.00
N ASN A 141 17.97 5.74 9.52
CA ASN A 141 18.39 4.41 9.04
C ASN A 141 18.73 4.39 7.53
N GLY A 142 18.65 5.54 6.85
CA GLY A 142 18.90 5.69 5.42
C GLY A 142 17.72 5.33 4.52
N ARG A 143 16.53 5.08 5.08
CA ARG A 143 15.30 4.73 4.34
C ARG A 143 14.15 5.61 4.80
N PRO A 144 13.22 5.99 3.90
CA PRO A 144 12.13 6.86 4.29
C PRO A 144 11.08 6.12 5.13
N GLU A 145 10.43 6.87 6.01
CA GLU A 145 9.19 6.50 6.68
C GLU A 145 7.97 6.88 5.83
N LEU A 146 6.90 6.10 5.99
CA LEU A 146 5.56 6.44 5.53
C LEU A 146 4.74 7.04 6.68
N ILE A 147 3.83 7.94 6.34
CA ILE A 147 2.63 8.19 7.14
C ILE A 147 1.45 7.54 6.46
N VAL A 148 0.69 6.75 7.23
CA VAL A 148 -0.49 6.04 6.77
C VAL A 148 -1.68 6.47 7.61
N GLY A 149 -2.75 6.92 6.97
CA GLY A 149 -3.98 7.28 7.65
C GLY A 149 -4.95 6.10 7.76
N ALA A 150 -5.71 6.09 8.85
CA ALA A 150 -6.91 5.26 9.02
C ALA A 150 -8.07 6.21 9.35
N LEU A 151 -9.08 6.25 8.48
CA LEU A 151 -10.09 7.29 8.48
C LEU A 151 -11.05 7.17 9.68
N LEU A 152 -11.23 5.95 10.20
CA LEU A 152 -12.22 5.62 11.21
C LEU A 152 -11.59 4.80 12.33
N ASP A 153 -10.51 5.29 12.96
CA ASP A 153 -9.92 4.58 14.10
C ASP A 153 -10.96 4.41 15.21
N ALA A 154 -11.45 3.19 15.34
CA ALA A 154 -12.61 2.84 16.12
C ALA A 154 -12.29 2.71 17.62
N ASP A 155 -11.00 2.61 17.96
CA ASP A 155 -10.53 2.63 19.34
C ASP A 155 -10.38 4.07 19.87
N ALA A 156 -10.26 5.05 18.97
CA ALA A 156 -10.33 6.44 19.30
C ALA A 156 -11.75 6.83 19.76
N ARG A 157 -11.84 7.67 20.80
CA ARG A 157 -13.14 8.21 21.25
C ARG A 157 -13.78 8.93 20.05
N PHE A 158 -14.87 8.37 19.51
CA PHE A 158 -15.69 8.88 18.41
C PHE A 158 -15.28 8.52 16.96
N ALA A 159 -14.60 7.39 16.70
CA ALA A 159 -14.15 7.05 15.33
C ALA A 159 -13.32 8.19 14.71
N ALA A 160 -12.45 8.79 15.53
CA ALA A 160 -11.57 9.85 15.06
C ALA A 160 -10.56 9.22 14.10
N GLY A 161 -10.19 9.90 13.02
CA GLY A 161 -9.11 9.39 12.17
C GLY A 161 -7.78 9.36 12.92
N SER A 162 -6.96 8.36 12.64
CA SER A 162 -5.59 8.22 13.16
C SER A 162 -4.57 8.16 12.03
N ALA A 163 -3.30 8.35 12.39
CA ALA A 163 -2.19 8.21 11.47
C ALA A 163 -1.01 7.48 12.15
N TRP A 164 -0.38 6.58 11.41
CA TRP A 164 0.76 5.79 11.85
C TRP A 164 1.98 6.16 11.03
N VAL A 165 3.12 6.30 11.72
CA VAL A 165 4.42 6.39 11.06
C VAL A 165 4.97 4.97 10.93
N VAL A 166 5.20 4.53 9.70
CA VAL A 166 5.65 3.18 9.37
C VAL A 166 7.05 3.24 8.78
N SER A 167 8.01 2.58 9.43
CA SER A 167 9.39 2.52 8.90
C SER A 167 9.55 1.40 7.88
N LEU A 168 10.14 1.74 6.74
CA LEU A 168 10.43 0.82 5.65
C LEU A 168 11.82 0.19 5.86
N GLY A 169 11.91 -0.80 6.73
CA GLY A 169 13.17 -1.51 7.00
C GLY A 169 13.65 -2.41 5.84
N SER A 170 14.94 -2.79 5.87
CA SER A 170 15.50 -3.80 4.97
C SER A 170 14.98 -5.20 5.33
N GLY A 171 13.84 -5.59 4.76
CA GLY A 171 13.40 -6.97 4.54
C GLY A 171 13.46 -7.97 5.71
N GLY A 172 12.29 -8.36 6.20
CA GLY A 172 12.02 -9.73 6.63
C GLY A 172 10.63 -10.08 6.13
N ASN A 173 10.49 -11.21 5.42
CA ASN A 173 9.20 -11.79 5.09
C ASN A 173 8.42 -12.03 6.37
N GLN A 174 7.45 -11.18 6.68
CA GLN A 174 6.20 -11.51 7.33
C GLN A 174 5.13 -10.62 6.72
#